data_AF-A0A1C1A1X5-F1
#
_entry.id   AF-A0A1C1A1X5-F1
#
_cell.length_a   1.000
_cell.length_b   1.000
_cell.length_c   1.000
_cell.angle_alpha   90.00
_cell.angle_beta   90.00
_cell.angle_gamma   90.00
#
_symmetry.space_group_name_H-M   'P 1'
#
loop_
_entity.id
_entity.type
_entity.pdbx_description
1 polymer ?
#
loop_
_entity_poly.entity_id
_entity_poly.type
_entity_poly.pdbx_seq_one_letter_code
_entity_poly.pdbx_strand_id
1 'polypeptide(L)'
;MSQNPIDQPAFVSQRPVMHTQIIPITGIPQPNMYITQLNPVFVQHISRHQGQEIAIMTTAGKVEGVLAGVAVDHVQLNLKDRAIHIRISQIIYFEGPLASYR
;
A
#
# COMPACT_ATOMS: atom_id res chain seq x y z
N MET A 1 15.57 5.48 -22.94
CA MET A 1 14.28 5.60 -22.22
C MET A 1 14.50 6.57 -21.07
N SER A 2 13.76 7.68 -21.01
CA SER A 2 13.89 8.64 -19.90
C SER A 2 13.29 8.02 -18.65
N GLN A 3 14.06 7.89 -17.56
CA GLN A 3 13.50 7.53 -16.26
C GLN A 3 12.70 8.71 -15.76
N ASN A 4 11.40 8.51 -15.53
CA ASN A 4 10.61 9.50 -14.81
C ASN A 4 11.11 9.53 -13.35
N PRO A 5 11.37 10.72 -12.78
CA PRO A 5 11.81 10.84 -11.41
C PRO A 5 10.77 10.23 -10.45
N ILE A 6 11.25 9.68 -9.34
CA ILE A 6 10.40 9.23 -8.25
C ILE A 6 9.72 10.48 -7.67
N ASP A 7 8.40 10.58 -7.85
CA ASP A 7 7.60 11.65 -7.28
C ASP A 7 7.26 11.31 -5.83
N GLN A 8 8.02 11.87 -4.88
CA GLN A 8 7.62 11.86 -3.48
C GLN A 8 6.68 13.04 -3.22
N PRO A 9 5.53 12.82 -2.55
CA PRO A 9 4.60 13.89 -2.26
C PRO A 9 5.27 14.94 -1.37
N ALA A 10 5.29 16.20 -1.82
CA ALA A 10 5.89 17.32 -1.09
C ALA A 10 5.22 17.58 0.28
N PHE A 11 3.97 17.11 0.44
CA PHE A 11 3.19 17.27 1.66
C PHE A 11 2.50 15.97 2.05
N VAL A 12 2.53 15.65 3.35
CA VAL A 12 1.67 14.65 3.97
C VAL A 12 0.92 15.36 5.09
N SER A 13 -0.42 15.33 5.03
CA SER A 13 -1.29 15.97 6.03
C SER A 13 -0.98 17.47 6.24
N GLN A 14 -0.84 18.22 5.15
CA GLN A 14 -0.55 19.67 5.14
C GLN A 14 0.77 20.06 5.83
N ARG A 15 1.63 19.08 6.12
CA ARG A 15 2.98 19.31 6.63
C ARG A 15 4.00 18.94 5.56
N PRO A 16 5.10 19.70 5.42
CA PRO A 16 6.21 19.27 4.58
C PRO A 16 6.67 17.90 5.06
N VAL A 17 6.85 16.97 4.13
CA VAL A 17 7.42 15.66 4.48
C VAL A 17 8.84 15.91 4.99
N MET A 18 9.16 15.44 6.19
CA MET A 18 10.55 15.39 6.66
C MET A 18 11.29 14.28 5.92
N HIS A 19 11.62 14.53 4.65
CA HIS A 19 12.56 13.70 3.91
C HIS A 19 13.86 14.48 3.72
N THR A 20 14.98 13.76 3.62
CA THR A 20 16.20 14.31 3.02
C THR A 20 15.84 14.77 1.60
N GLN A 21 16.13 16.01 1.21
CA GLN A 21 15.93 16.43 -0.18
C GLN A 21 16.69 15.48 -1.10
N ILE A 22 15.96 14.77 -1.98
CA ILE A 22 16.58 13.97 -3.02
C ILE A 22 16.91 14.94 -4.15
N ILE A 23 18.15 15.45 -4.16
CA ILE A 23 18.65 16.26 -5.27
C ILE A 23 19.26 15.27 -6.28
N PRO A 24 18.64 15.06 -7.46
CA PRO A 24 19.25 14.24 -8.49
C PRO A 24 20.51 14.95 -8.99
N ILE A 25 21.67 14.36 -8.73
CA ILE A 25 22.95 14.84 -9.27
C ILE A 25 23.23 14.06 -10.56
N THR A 26 23.39 14.76 -11.68
CA THR A 26 23.71 14.16 -12.97
C THR A 26 24.94 13.26 -12.85
N GLY A 27 24.79 11.97 -13.18
CA GLY A 27 25.88 10.99 -13.12
C GLY A 27 26.03 10.26 -11.78
N ILE A 28 25.29 10.64 -10.73
CA ILE A 28 25.23 9.88 -9.47
C ILE A 28 23.97 9.01 -9.46
N PRO A 29 24.10 7.68 -9.47
CA PRO A 29 22.96 6.78 -9.32
C PRO A 29 22.20 7.13 -8.05
N GLN A 30 20.92 7.49 -8.19
CA GLN A 30 20.06 7.68 -7.02
C GLN A 30 19.85 6.32 -6.37
N PRO A 31 19.85 6.24 -5.02
CA PRO A 31 19.44 5.03 -4.34
C PRO A 31 18.02 4.68 -4.77
N ASN A 32 17.88 3.64 -5.57
CA ASN A 32 16.60 3.08 -6.00
C ASN A 32 16.12 1.96 -5.06
N MET A 33 16.88 1.67 -4.00
CA MET A 33 16.54 0.69 -2.99
C MET A 33 15.81 1.35 -1.82
N TYR A 34 14.56 0.96 -1.65
CA TYR A 34 13.77 1.21 -0.46
C TYR A 34 13.75 -0.08 0.36
N ILE A 35 14.33 -0.05 1.55
CA ILE A 35 14.25 -1.17 2.50
C ILE A 35 12.99 -0.96 3.33
N THR A 36 12.05 -1.90 3.26
CA THR A 36 10.84 -1.89 4.10
C THR A 36 10.71 -3.21 4.84
N GLN A 37 10.13 -3.16 6.04
CA GLN A 37 9.74 -4.35 6.77
C GLN A 37 8.43 -4.86 6.18
N LEU A 38 8.51 -5.99 5.49
CA LEU A 38 7.36 -6.63 4.85
C LEU A 38 6.87 -7.78 5.73
N ASN A 39 5.55 -7.97 5.77
CA ASN A 39 4.92 -9.22 6.19
C ASN A 39 4.59 -10.04 4.93
N PRO A 40 5.56 -10.73 4.30
CA PRO A 40 5.41 -11.29 2.95
C PRO A 40 4.26 -12.28 2.84
N VAL A 41 4.06 -13.12 3.85
CA VAL A 41 2.97 -14.12 3.87
C VAL A 41 1.61 -13.43 4.00
N PHE A 42 1.52 -12.35 4.79
CA PHE A 42 0.30 -11.57 4.92
C PHE A 42 -0.08 -10.92 3.59
N VAL A 43 0.89 -10.27 2.93
CA VAL A 43 0.71 -9.66 1.60
C VAL A 43 0.34 -10.72 0.57
N GLN A 44 1.02 -11.86 0.56
CA GLN A 44 0.68 -12.97 -0.33
C GLN A 44 -0.76 -13.45 -0.12
N HIS A 45 -1.19 -13.60 1.13
CA HIS A 45 -2.52 -14.12 1.44
C HIS A 45 -3.62 -13.13 1.06
N ILE A 46 -3.47 -11.84 1.39
CA ILE A 46 -4.47 -10.84 1.05
C ILE A 46 -4.55 -10.59 -0.47
N SER A 47 -3.43 -10.66 -1.20
CA SER A 47 -3.42 -10.55 -2.67
C SER A 47 -4.27 -11.60 -3.39
N ARG A 48 -4.50 -12.76 -2.78
CA ARG A 48 -5.37 -13.81 -3.35
C ARG A 48 -6.84 -13.40 -3.39
N HIS A 49 -7.23 -12.39 -2.62
CA HIS A 49 -8.60 -11.87 -2.58
C HIS A 49 -8.79 -10.64 -3.46
N GLN A 50 -7.83 -10.29 -4.32
CA GLN A 50 -7.95 -9.13 -5.19
C GLN A 50 -9.14 -9.31 -6.16
N GLY A 51 -9.95 -8.26 -6.29
CA GLY A 51 -11.22 -8.25 -7.01
C GLY A 51 -12.41 -8.81 -6.23
N GLN A 52 -12.20 -9.32 -5.01
CA GLN A 52 -13.27 -9.87 -4.17
C GLN A 52 -13.72 -8.86 -3.11
N GLU A 53 -14.97 -9.02 -2.67
CA GLU A 53 -15.47 -8.34 -1.49
C GLU A 53 -14.86 -8.96 -0.24
N ILE A 54 -14.23 -8.13 0.58
CA ILE A 54 -13.56 -8.54 1.81
C ILE A 54 -13.91 -7.58 2.95
N ALA A 55 -13.63 -8.02 4.16
CA ALA A 55 -13.57 -7.13 5.31
C ALA A 55 -12.14 -7.01 5.84
N ILE A 56 -11.75 -5.79 6.20
CA ILE A 56 -10.46 -5.50 6.83
C ILE A 56 -10.74 -4.93 8.21
N MET A 57 -10.21 -5.59 9.24
CA MET A 57 -10.18 -5.04 10.59
C MET A 57 -8.91 -4.23 10.78
N THR A 58 -9.06 -2.92 10.97
CA THR A 58 -7.95 -2.01 11.27
C THR A 58 -7.91 -1.67 12.75
N THR A 59 -6.84 -1.03 13.19
CA THR A 59 -6.74 -0.42 14.52
C THR A 59 -7.82 0.64 14.79
N ALA A 60 -8.43 1.20 13.74
CA ALA A 60 -9.49 2.21 13.82
C ALA A 60 -10.91 1.62 13.63
N GLY A 61 -11.04 0.33 13.36
CA GLY A 61 -12.32 -0.35 13.13
C GLY A 61 -12.38 -1.17 11.84
N LYS A 62 -13.56 -1.76 11.59
CA LYS A 62 -13.83 -2.63 10.44
C LYS A 62 -14.20 -1.81 9.20
N VAL A 63 -13.67 -2.18 8.04
CA VAL A 63 -14.07 -1.63 6.74
C VAL A 63 -14.32 -2.76 5.75
N GLU A 64 -15.42 -2.67 5.01
CA GLU A 64 -15.85 -3.67 4.03
C GLU A 64 -15.89 -3.04 2.63
N GLY A 65 -15.46 -3.80 1.63
CA GLY A 65 -15.44 -3.35 0.24
C GLY A 65 -14.68 -4.28 -0.69
N VAL A 66 -14.54 -3.89 -1.95
CA VAL A 66 -13.83 -4.69 -2.96
C VAL A 66 -12.33 -4.42 -2.89
N LEU A 67 -11.52 -5.46 -2.69
CA LEU A 67 -10.06 -5.35 -2.70
C LEU A 67 -9.55 -5.07 -4.11
N ALA A 68 -9.37 -3.80 -4.47
CA ALA A 68 -8.97 -3.39 -5.81
C ALA A 68 -7.48 -3.61 -6.08
N GLY A 69 -6.64 -3.50 -5.05
CA GLY A 69 -5.19 -3.65 -5.21
C GLY A 69 -4.46 -3.90 -3.90
N VAL A 70 -3.32 -4.58 -4.01
CA VAL A 70 -2.40 -4.84 -2.91
C VAL A 70 -1.00 -4.38 -3.32
N ALA A 71 -0.45 -3.44 -2.57
CA ALA A 71 0.92 -2.98 -2.68
C ALA A 71 1.75 -3.49 -1.48
N VAL A 72 3.05 -3.19 -1.48
CA VAL A 72 3.96 -3.65 -0.43
C VAL A 72 3.69 -3.02 0.95
N ASP A 73 3.05 -1.86 1.00
CA ASP A 73 2.85 -1.08 2.22
C ASP A 73 1.38 -0.73 2.51
N HIS A 74 0.49 -0.91 1.53
CA HIS A 74 -0.93 -0.62 1.66
C HIS A 74 -1.80 -1.51 0.76
N VAL A 75 -3.10 -1.52 1.05
CA VAL A 75 -4.14 -2.10 0.20
C VAL A 75 -5.15 -1.05 -0.18
N GLN A 76 -5.78 -1.23 -1.34
CA GLN A 76 -6.86 -0.38 -1.81
C GLN A 76 -8.19 -1.13 -1.71
N LEU A 77 -9.15 -0.59 -0.95
CA LEU A 77 -10.54 -1.02 -0.99
C LEU A 77 -11.36 -0.01 -1.80
N ASN A 78 -12.13 -0.49 -2.76
CA ASN A 78 -13.16 0.30 -3.43
C ASN A 78 -14.48 0.15 -2.67
N LEU A 79 -15.01 1.27 -2.20
CA LEU A 79 -16.36 1.41 -1.69
C LEU A 79 -17.25 1.97 -2.81
N LYS A 80 -18.56 2.11 -2.53
CA LYS A 80 -19.53 2.59 -3.52
C LYS A 80 -19.19 3.97 -4.12
N ASP A 81 -18.62 4.87 -3.31
CA ASP A 81 -18.42 6.28 -3.65
C ASP A 81 -16.94 6.71 -3.71
N ARG A 82 -16.02 5.88 -3.20
CA ARG A 82 -14.60 6.24 -3.08
C ARG A 82 -13.69 5.02 -3.00
N ALA A 83 -12.42 5.23 -3.34
CA ALA A 83 -11.34 4.30 -3.01
C ALA A 83 -10.66 4.74 -1.70
N ILE A 84 -10.37 3.79 -0.83
CA ILE A 84 -9.59 4.03 0.39
C ILE A 84 -8.31 3.22 0.34
N HIS A 85 -7.22 3.82 0.80
CA HIS A 85 -5.92 3.17 0.90
C HIS A 85 -5.63 2.94 2.38
N ILE A 86 -5.47 1.68 2.77
CA ILE A 86 -5.24 1.26 4.15
C ILE A 86 -3.81 0.77 4.26
N ARG A 87 -3.01 1.37 5.14
CA ARG A 87 -1.65 0.90 5.43
C ARG A 87 -1.69 -0.52 5.98
N ILE A 88 -0.89 -1.43 5.42
CA ILE A 88 -0.81 -2.82 5.89
C ILE A 88 -0.41 -2.87 7.37
N SER A 89 0.44 -1.94 7.82
CA SER A 89 0.86 -1.83 9.23
C SER A 89 -0.27 -1.47 10.21
N GLN A 90 -1.45 -1.09 9.71
CA GLN A 90 -2.63 -0.78 10.53
C GLN A 90 -3.71 -1.85 10.46
N ILE A 91 -3.47 -2.93 9.72
CA ILE A 91 -4.41 -4.05 9.59
C ILE A 91 -4.11 -5.07 10.68
N ILE A 92 -5.14 -5.42 11.47
CA ILE A 92 -5.07 -6.48 12.47
C ILE A 92 -5.31 -7.84 11.81
N TYR A 93 -6.38 -7.94 11.00
CA TYR A 93 -6.71 -9.12 10.20
C TYR A 93 -7.63 -8.76 9.03
N PHE A 94 -7.85 -9.72 8.11
CA PHE A 94 -8.86 -9.61 7.05
C PHE A 94 -9.73 -10.88 6.98
N GLU A 95 -10.96 -10.72 6.52
CA GLU A 95 -11.93 -11.78 6.22
C GLU A 95 -12.17 -11.74 4.71
N GLY A 96 -12.12 -12.90 4.05
CA GLY A 96 -12.46 -13.01 2.64
C GLY A 96 -13.17 -14.34 2.37
N PRO A 97 -13.67 -14.55 1.14
CA PRO A 97 -14.20 -15.85 0.72
C PRO A 97 -13.20 -16.97 1.03
N LEU A 98 -13.70 -18.17 1.33
CA LEU A 98 -12.83 -19.32 1.62
C LEU A 98 -11.77 -19.48 0.53
N ALA A 99 -10.52 -19.20 0.88
CA ALA A 99 -9.41 -19.44 -0.02
C ALA A 99 -9.23 -20.95 -0.15
N SER A 100 -9.52 -21.50 -1.34
CA SER A 100 -9.08 -22.85 -1.65
C SER A 100 -7.56 -22.81 -1.80
N TYR A 101 -6.83 -23.26 -0.78
CA TYR A 101 -5.39 -23.48 -0.89
C TYR A 101 -5.16 -24.60 -1.92
N ARG A 102 -4.75 -24.22 -3.13
CA ARG A 102 -4.17 -25.15 -4.12
C ARG A 102 -2.71 -24.80 -4.29
#